data_AF-A0A846Y9C8-F1
#
_entry.id   AF-A0A846Y9C8-F1
#
_cell.length_a   1.000
_cell.length_b   1.000
_cell.length_c   1.000
_cell.angle_alpha   90.00
_cell.angle_beta   90.00
_cell.angle_gamma   90.00
#
_symmetry.space_group_name_H-M   'P 1'
#
loop_
_entity.id
_entity.type
_entity.pdbx_description
1 polymer ?
#
loop_
_entity_poly.entity_id
_entity_poly.type
_entity_poly.pdbx_seq_one_letter_code
_entity_poly.pdbx_strand_id
1 'polypeptide(L)'
;MQTFEKGAFHLAIQAGVPIVPVVIHNAGRALWRNALVVRPGTIDVTILDPIDTSSWTVETLDNEVASLHRRYLDTLDRRPGTGSTGAH
;
A
#
# COMPACT_ATOMS: atom_id res chain seq x y z
N MET A 1 2.90 -4.01 13.78
CA MET A 1 2.35 -4.00 12.40
C MET A 1 2.68 -5.35 11.77
N GLN A 2 1.82 -5.88 10.92
CA GLN A 2 2.03 -7.22 10.33
C GLN A 2 3.07 -7.18 9.21
N THR A 3 3.78 -8.29 9.01
CA THR A 3 4.68 -8.49 7.87
C THR A 3 3.87 -8.57 6.58
N PHE A 4 4.41 -8.06 5.48
CA PHE A 4 3.80 -8.28 4.17
C PHE A 4 3.88 -9.75 3.75
N GLU A 5 2.79 -10.26 3.19
CA GLU A 5 2.75 -11.60 2.60
C GLU A 5 3.63 -11.65 1.35
N LYS A 6 4.65 -12.52 1.36
CA LYS A 6 5.64 -12.60 0.28
C LYS A 6 5.08 -13.17 -1.04
N GLY A 7 3.95 -13.87 -1.00
CA GLY A 7 3.38 -14.57 -2.16
C GLY A 7 3.06 -13.64 -3.33
N ALA A 8 2.52 -12.45 -3.06
CA ALA A 8 2.21 -11.47 -4.11
C ALA A 8 3.46 -10.97 -4.83
N PHE A 9 4.56 -10.78 -4.10
CA PHE A 9 5.83 -10.32 -4.68
C PHE A 9 6.47 -11.39 -5.56
N HIS A 10 6.40 -12.67 -5.15
CA HIS A 10 6.86 -13.77 -6.00
C HIS A 10 6.09 -13.84 -7.31
N LEU A 11 4.77 -13.64 -7.29
CA LEU A 11 3.95 -13.62 -8.50
C LEU A 11 4.33 -12.47 -9.43
N ALA A 12 4.57 -11.28 -8.89
CA ALA A 12 4.98 -10.12 -9.68
C ALA A 12 6.33 -10.35 -10.39
N ILE A 13 7.31 -10.91 -9.67
CA ILE A 13 8.62 -11.28 -10.25
C ILE A 13 8.45 -12.33 -11.35
N GLN A 14 7.69 -13.40 -11.10
CA GLN A 14 7.46 -14.46 -12.09
C GLN A 14 6.73 -13.98 -13.34
N ALA A 15 5.79 -13.05 -13.18
CA ALA A 15 5.05 -12.47 -14.29
C ALA A 15 5.79 -11.32 -15.00
N GLY A 16 6.89 -10.82 -14.42
CA GLY A 16 7.63 -9.68 -14.97
C GLY A 16 6.83 -8.37 -14.98
N VAL A 17 5.96 -8.17 -13.99
CA VAL A 17 5.07 -7.00 -13.91
C VAL A 17 5.40 -6.12 -12.70
N PRO A 18 5.26 -4.78 -12.80
CA PRO A 18 5.54 -3.89 -11.68
C PRO A 18 4.50 -4.03 -10.57
N ILE A 19 4.89 -3.64 -9.36
CA ILE A 19 4.00 -3.57 -8.19
C ILE A 19 3.59 -2.13 -7.97
N VAL A 20 2.28 -1.87 -7.83
CA VAL A 20 1.76 -0.54 -7.49
C VAL A 20 1.32 -0.53 -6.02
N PRO A 21 2.02 0.17 -5.12
CA PRO A 21 1.63 0.23 -3.71
C PRO A 21 0.41 1.14 -3.52
N VAL A 22 -0.55 0.67 -2.71
CA VAL A 22 -1.76 1.43 -2.34
C VAL A 22 -1.81 1.57 -0.84
N VAL A 23 -1.88 2.81 -0.36
CA VAL A 23 -1.98 3.17 1.06
C VAL A 23 -3.40 3.62 1.35
N ILE A 24 -4.04 2.97 2.32
CA ILE A 24 -5.41 3.29 2.73
C ILE A 24 -5.37 3.92 4.13
N HIS A 25 -5.87 5.14 4.22
CA HIS A 25 -5.99 5.88 5.47
C HIS A 25 -7.40 5.75 6.04
N ASN A 26 -7.55 5.96 7.35
CA ASN A 26 -8.85 6.04 8.03
C ASN A 26 -9.75 4.77 7.97
N ALA A 27 -9.29 3.67 7.34
CA ALA A 27 -10.08 2.44 7.18
C ALA A 27 -10.53 1.84 8.52
N GLY A 28 -9.70 1.86 9.56
CA GLY A 28 -10.05 1.33 10.89
C GLY A 28 -11.18 2.09 11.60
N ARG A 29 -11.46 3.35 11.21
CA ARG A 29 -12.58 4.14 11.74
C ARG A 29 -13.88 3.85 11.00
N ALA A 30 -13.81 3.62 9.68
CA ALA A 30 -14.96 3.28 8.84
C ALA A 30 -15.38 1.81 9.00
N LEU A 31 -14.40 0.91 9.17
CA LEU A 31 -14.53 -0.55 9.20
C LEU A 31 -13.85 -1.12 10.46
N TRP A 32 -14.37 -0.80 11.64
CA TRP A 32 -13.87 -1.47 12.86
C TRP A 32 -14.11 -2.99 12.76
N ARG A 33 -13.12 -3.81 13.12
CA ARG A 33 -13.26 -5.27 13.11
C ARG A 33 -14.43 -5.67 14.02
N ASN A 34 -15.33 -6.52 13.51
CA ASN A 34 -16.57 -6.98 14.16
C ASN A 34 -17.72 -5.95 14.24
N ALA A 35 -17.73 -4.96 13.35
CA ALA A 35 -18.87 -4.07 13.18
C ALA A 35 -20.11 -4.81 12.66
N LEU A 36 -21.22 -4.76 13.40
CA LEU A 36 -22.54 -5.06 12.84
C LEU A 36 -23.10 -3.88 12.02
N VAL A 37 -22.52 -2.69 12.15
CA VAL A 37 -22.96 -1.45 11.48
C VAL A 37 -21.74 -0.69 10.94
N VAL A 38 -21.70 -0.48 9.63
CA VAL A 38 -20.72 0.38 8.96
C VAL A 38 -21.02 1.84 9.31
N ARG A 39 -20.01 2.58 9.78
CA ARG A 39 -20.16 4.02 10.03
C ARG A 39 -19.79 4.79 8.74
N PRO A 40 -20.62 5.73 8.28
CA PRO A 40 -20.24 6.63 7.20
C PRO A 40 -18.94 7.37 7.57
N GLY A 41 -17.96 7.32 6.68
CA GLY A 41 -16.67 7.94 6.88
C GLY A 41 -15.89 8.02 5.57
N THR A 42 -15.03 9.02 5.46
CA THR A 42 -14.12 9.17 4.31
C THR A 42 -12.95 8.21 4.46
N ILE A 43 -12.68 7.45 3.40
CA ILE A 43 -11.46 6.67 3.25
C ILE A 43 -10.59 7.41 2.24
N ASP A 44 -9.39 7.81 2.68
CA ASP A 44 -8.42 8.41 1.77
C ASP A 44 -7.51 7.30 1.23
N VAL A 45 -7.27 7.32 -0.08
CA VAL A 45 -6.43 6.35 -0.77
C VAL A 45 -5.28 7.11 -1.42
N THR A 46 -4.05 6.68 -1.13
CA THR A 46 -2.85 7.18 -1.80
C THR A 46 -2.27 6.06 -2.65
N ILE A 47 -2.14 6.32 -3.94
CA ILE A 47 -1.49 5.41 -4.89
C ILE A 47 -0.06 5.91 -5.05
N LEU A 48 0.91 5.02 -4.87
CA LEU A 48 2.33 5.32 -5.05
C LEU A 48 2.77 4.97 -6.47
N ASP A 49 3.92 5.49 -6.86
CA ASP A 49 4.54 5.16 -8.14
C ASP A 49 4.76 3.64 -8.28
N PRO A 50 4.58 3.08 -9.49
CA PRO A 50 4.92 1.69 -9.76
C PRO A 50 6.37 1.39 -9.41
N ILE A 51 6.59 0.25 -8.78
CA ILE A 51 7.90 -0.28 -8.46
C ILE A 51 8.23 -1.33 -9.51
N ASP A 52 9.29 -1.07 -10.26
CA ASP A 52 9.85 -2.08 -11.16
C ASP A 52 10.46 -3.22 -10.34
N THR A 53 10.00 -4.43 -10.61
CA THR A 53 10.47 -5.66 -9.97
C THR A 53 11.40 -6.47 -10.86
N SER A 54 11.76 -5.96 -12.05
CA SER A 54 12.60 -6.67 -13.04
C SER A 54 13.97 -7.07 -12.48
N SER A 55 14.50 -6.32 -11.51
CA SER A 55 15.78 -6.56 -10.86
C SER A 55 15.69 -7.36 -9.56
N TRP A 56 14.49 -7.73 -9.11
CA TRP A 56 14.31 -8.43 -7.84
C TRP A 56 14.60 -9.92 -8.00
N THR A 57 15.30 -10.50 -7.03
CA THR A 57 15.56 -11.95 -6.96
C THR A 57 15.00 -12.51 -5.66
N VAL A 58 14.90 -13.84 -5.57
CA VAL A 58 14.46 -14.50 -4.34
C VAL A 58 15.40 -14.17 -3.18
N GLU A 59 16.71 -14.00 -3.44
CA GLU A 59 17.68 -13.65 -2.39
C GLU A 59 17.54 -12.20 -1.90
N THR A 60 17.16 -11.27 -2.79
CA THR A 60 17.01 -9.84 -2.45
C THR A 60 15.62 -9.47 -1.95
N LEU A 61 14.63 -10.35 -2.20
CA LEU A 61 13.22 -10.08 -1.97
C LEU A 61 12.91 -9.59 -0.55
N ASP A 62 13.55 -10.16 0.47
CA ASP A 62 13.30 -9.78 1.86
C ASP A 62 13.69 -8.33 2.14
N ASN A 63 14.82 -7.90 1.58
CA ASN A 63 15.31 -6.53 1.73
C ASN A 63 14.44 -5.55 0.93
N GLU A 64 14.02 -5.93 -0.27
CA GLU A 64 13.15 -5.11 -1.12
C GLU A 64 11.77 -4.91 -0.50
N VAL A 65 11.17 -5.99 0.05
CA VAL A 65 9.90 -5.94 0.77
C VAL A 65 10.03 -5.09 2.04
N ALA A 66 11.14 -5.20 2.78
CA ALA A 66 11.37 -4.36 3.96
C ALA A 66 11.52 -2.87 3.59
N SER A 67 12.21 -2.55 2.49
CA SER A 67 12.34 -1.19 1.96
C SER A 67 11.00 -0.62 1.52
N LEU A 68 10.18 -1.42 0.84
CA LEU A 68 8.81 -1.05 0.48
C LEU A 68 7.94 -0.80 1.72
N HIS A 69 8.03 -1.67 2.73
CA HIS A 69 7.31 -1.52 3.99
C HIS A 69 7.66 -0.20 4.68
N ARG A 70 8.94 0.20 4.66
CA ARG A 70 9.36 1.49 5.19
C ARG A 70 8.78 2.67 4.41
N ARG A 71 8.75 2.61 3.07
CA ARG A 71 8.09 3.65 2.22
C ARG A 71 6.59 3.74 2.47
N TYR A 72 5.95 2.59 2.65
CA TYR A 72 4.53 2.49 2.98
C TYR A 72 4.23 3.17 4.33
N LEU A 73 5.05 2.91 5.36
CA LEU A 73 4.94 3.55 6.67
C LEU A 73 5.13 5.06 6.60
N ASP A 74 6.15 5.54 5.90
CA ASP A 74 6.40 6.98 5.71
C ASP A 74 5.20 7.67 5.04
N THR A 75 4.56 6.99 4.07
CA THR A 75 3.37 7.50 3.40
C THR A 75 2.13 7.48 4.30
N LEU A 76 1.99 6.49 5.18
CA LEU A 76 0.91 6.44 6.17
C LEU A 76 1.01 7.56 7.21
N ASP A 77 2.23 7.87 7.66
CA ASP A 77 2.46 8.93 8.64
C ASP A 77 2.21 10.33 8.04
N ARG A 78 2.37 10.46 6.73
CA ARG A 78 1.99 11.65 5.98
C ARG A 78 0.47 11.71 5.83
N ARG A 79 -0.18 12.72 6.43
CA ARG A 79 -1.57 13.02 6.09
C ARG A 79 -1.68 13.24 4.57
N PRO A 80 -2.64 12.61 3.88
CA PRO A 80 -2.90 12.94 2.49
C PRO A 80 -3.16 14.44 2.42
N GLY A 81 -2.34 15.16 1.66
CA GLY A 81 -2.57 16.57 1.41
C GLY A 81 -3.96 16.70 0.81
N THR A 82 -4.75 17.65 1.31
CA THR A 82 -6.07 17.96 0.78
C THR A 82 -5.90 18.35 -0.68
N GLY A 83 -5.97 17.37 -1.58
CA GLY A 83 -5.89 17.61 -3.01
C GLY A 83 -7.06 18.49 -3.37
N SER A 84 -6.78 19.73 -3.77
CA SER A 84 -7.76 20.55 -4.46
C SER A 84 -8.23 19.77 -5.68
N THR A 85 -9.41 19.16 -5.61
CA THR A 85 -10.09 18.66 -6.80
C THR A 85 -10.25 19.84 -7.74
N GLY A 86 -9.45 19.84 -8.81
CA GLY A 86 -9.60 20.76 -9.92
C GLY A 86 -10.99 20.61 -10.48
N ALA A 87 -11.74 21.71 -10.47
CA ALA A 87 -12.94 21.86 -11.25
C ALA A 87 -12.55 21.84 -12.74
N HIS A 88 -13.03 20.83 -13.46
CA HIS A 88 -13.22 20.85 -14.90
C HIS A 88 -14.61 20.28 -15.19
#